data_AF-A0A8H6TPU8-F1
#
_entry.id   AF-A0A8H6TPU8-F1
#
_cell.length_a   1.000
_cell.length_b   1.000
_cell.length_c   1.000
_cell.angle_alpha   90.00
_cell.angle_beta   90.00
_cell.angle_gamma   90.00
#
_symmetry.space_group_name_H-M   'P 1'
#
loop_
_entity.id
_entity.type
_entity.pdbx_description
1 polymer ?
#
loop_
_entity_poly.entity_id
_entity_poly.type
_entity_poly.pdbx_seq_one_letter_code
_entity_poly.pdbx_strand_id
1 'polypeptide(L)'
;MLRIEYRIYWGAWDFPTQFPNGVNFTIGQSDYAVDWNYIHWSQFGPTYIDPNIITDYNNWLINFELDEAPSVGSIATYTIQLAAAKTTAGNTDDDTGADATFPILTYVNAIDTPLSWTIQANESSSCGQRSAISCHLLSQKFDFPGTWLNQGWNTFNVSVL
;
A
#
# COMPACT_ATOMS: atom_id res chain seq x y z
N MET A 1 -17.42 -3.94 -11.23
CA MET A 1 -18.27 -4.50 -10.14
C MET A 1 -17.39 -4.61 -8.91
N LEU A 2 -17.40 -3.60 -8.03
CA LEU A 2 -16.79 -3.66 -6.70
C LEU A 2 -17.46 -4.79 -5.91
N ARG A 3 -16.95 -6.02 -6.04
CA ARG A 3 -17.50 -7.16 -5.29
C ARG A 3 -16.94 -7.09 -3.87
N ILE A 4 -17.79 -6.75 -2.90
CA ILE A 4 -18.00 -7.41 -1.58
C ILE A 4 -16.76 -7.88 -0.76
N GLU A 5 -15.52 -7.51 -1.07
CA GLU A 5 -14.31 -7.97 -0.35
C GLU A 5 -14.39 -7.66 1.15
N TYR A 6 -14.93 -6.49 1.50
CA TYR A 6 -15.21 -6.09 2.87
C TYR A 6 -16.31 -6.92 3.58
N ARG A 7 -16.92 -7.94 2.96
CA ARG A 7 -17.85 -8.88 3.65
C ARG A 7 -17.41 -10.34 3.55
N ILE A 8 -16.25 -10.60 2.97
CA ILE A 8 -15.69 -11.94 2.81
C ILE A 8 -14.46 -12.03 3.71
N TYR A 9 -14.34 -13.12 4.46
CA TYR A 9 -13.17 -13.41 5.28
C TYR A 9 -11.90 -13.32 4.42
N TRP A 10 -10.89 -12.57 4.88
CA TRP A 10 -9.68 -12.27 4.10
C TRP A 10 -8.99 -13.52 3.52
N GLY A 11 -8.97 -14.63 4.27
CA GLY A 11 -8.35 -15.89 3.84
C GLY A 11 -9.16 -16.68 2.82
N ALA A 12 -10.33 -16.18 2.42
CA ALA A 12 -11.09 -16.68 1.27
C ALA A 12 -10.87 -15.83 0.01
N TRP A 13 -10.04 -14.78 0.08
CA TRP A 13 -9.63 -14.00 -1.09
C TRP A 13 -8.55 -14.75 -1.85
N ASP A 14 -8.61 -14.71 -3.18
CA ASP A 14 -7.61 -15.31 -4.07
C ASP A 14 -6.55 -14.27 -4.48
N PHE A 15 -6.06 -13.50 -3.50
CA PHE A 15 -5.16 -12.39 -3.75
C PHE A 15 -3.88 -12.80 -4.51
N PRO A 16 -3.16 -13.89 -4.13
CA PRO A 16 -1.95 -14.28 -4.85
C PRO A 16 -2.18 -14.62 -6.33
N THR A 17 -3.34 -15.16 -6.69
CA THR A 17 -3.66 -15.45 -8.10
C THR A 17 -4.13 -14.20 -8.84
N GLN A 18 -4.85 -13.31 -8.17
CA GLN A 18 -5.37 -12.06 -8.75
C GLN A 18 -4.27 -11.00 -8.95
N PHE A 19 -3.33 -10.91 -8.01
CA PHE A 19 -2.24 -9.93 -7.99
C PHE A 19 -0.89 -10.62 -7.73
N PRO A 20 -0.43 -11.51 -8.64
CA PRO A 20 0.77 -12.33 -8.43
C PRO A 20 2.06 -11.52 -8.29
N ASN A 21 2.06 -10.27 -8.75
CA ASN A 21 3.20 -9.34 -8.64
C ASN A 21 2.83 -8.06 -7.86
N GLY A 22 1.75 -8.11 -7.07
CA GLY A 22 1.15 -6.92 -6.45
C GLY A 22 0.27 -6.13 -7.43
N VAL A 23 -0.18 -4.96 -6.97
CA VAL A 23 -1.00 -4.05 -7.79
C VAL A 23 -0.11 -3.34 -8.79
N ASN A 24 -0.56 -3.27 -10.05
CA ASN A 24 0.04 -2.43 -11.08
C ASN A 24 -1.06 -1.58 -11.72
N PHE A 25 -1.26 -0.38 -11.19
CA PHE A 25 -2.40 0.47 -11.51
C PHE A 25 -1.95 1.68 -12.33
N THR A 26 -2.56 1.89 -13.48
CA THR A 26 -2.26 3.02 -14.38
C THR A 26 -3.40 4.02 -14.36
N ILE A 27 -3.14 5.22 -13.85
CA ILE A 27 -4.13 6.30 -13.74
C ILE A 27 -4.68 6.64 -15.14
N GLY A 28 -6.01 6.65 -15.25
CA GLY A 28 -6.71 6.91 -16.51
C GLY A 28 -6.84 5.71 -17.45
N GLN A 29 -6.24 4.56 -17.12
CA GLN A 29 -6.33 3.33 -17.94
C GLN A 29 -6.89 2.12 -17.18
N SER A 30 -6.43 1.87 -15.96
CA SER A 30 -6.87 0.74 -15.13
C SER A 30 -8.30 0.93 -14.59
N ASP A 31 -9.02 -0.17 -14.38
CA ASP A 31 -10.33 -0.18 -13.73
C ASP A 31 -10.15 -0.41 -12.23
N TYR A 32 -10.39 0.63 -11.43
CA TYR A 32 -10.29 0.58 -9.96
C TYR A 32 -11.13 -0.53 -9.32
N ALA A 33 -12.17 -1.03 -10.00
CA ALA A 33 -13.03 -2.08 -9.46
C ALA A 33 -12.42 -3.49 -9.56
N VAL A 34 -11.32 -3.67 -10.31
CA VAL A 34 -10.69 -4.99 -10.52
C VAL A 34 -9.16 -4.94 -10.49
N ASP A 35 -8.55 -3.80 -10.80
CA ASP A 35 -7.09 -3.63 -10.86
C ASP A 35 -6.52 -2.98 -9.58
N TRP A 36 -7.35 -2.70 -8.58
CA TRP A 36 -6.94 -2.14 -7.29
C TRP A 36 -7.41 -3.03 -6.15
N ASN A 37 -6.48 -3.48 -5.31
CA ASN A 37 -6.82 -4.34 -4.18
C ASN A 37 -7.24 -3.54 -2.95
N TYR A 38 -8.11 -4.12 -2.13
CA TYR A 38 -8.55 -3.50 -0.89
C TYR A 38 -7.47 -3.47 0.21
N ILE A 39 -6.53 -4.43 0.24
CA ILE A 39 -5.46 -4.50 1.26
C ILE A 39 -4.07 -4.61 0.60
N HIS A 40 -3.14 -3.77 1.03
CA HIS A 40 -1.73 -3.90 0.68
C HIS A 40 -1.03 -4.85 1.67
N TRP A 41 -0.83 -6.09 1.26
CA TRP A 41 -0.23 -7.12 2.10
C TRP A 41 1.30 -7.06 2.05
N SER A 42 1.97 -6.99 3.19
CA SER A 42 3.40 -7.33 3.31
C SER A 42 3.62 -8.84 3.22
N GLN A 43 2.70 -9.59 3.83
CA GLN A 43 2.65 -11.04 3.80
C GLN A 43 1.18 -11.49 3.68
N PHE A 44 0.93 -12.58 2.96
CA PHE A 44 -0.39 -13.21 2.85
C PHE A 44 -0.24 -14.69 3.17
N GLY A 45 -1.23 -15.22 3.88
CA GLY A 45 -1.20 -16.57 4.40
C GLY A 45 -0.47 -16.69 5.76
N PRO A 46 -0.43 -17.90 6.33
CA PRO A 46 -1.15 -19.09 5.86
C PRO A 46 -2.67 -18.91 5.99
N THR A 47 -3.43 -19.60 5.16
CA THR A 47 -4.89 -19.69 5.24
C THR A 47 -5.31 -21.11 5.63
N TYR A 48 -6.60 -21.34 5.89
CA TYR A 48 -7.10 -22.69 6.16
C TYR A 48 -6.93 -23.65 4.97
N ILE A 49 -6.86 -23.12 3.74
CA ILE A 49 -6.78 -23.90 2.49
C ILE A 49 -5.38 -23.95 1.89
N ASP A 50 -4.49 -23.02 2.26
CA ASP A 50 -3.11 -22.95 1.78
C ASP A 50 -2.14 -22.66 2.95
N PRO A 51 -1.24 -23.59 3.31
CA PRO A 51 -0.30 -23.40 4.41
C PRO A 51 0.89 -22.48 4.08
N ASN A 52 1.02 -22.01 2.83
CA ASN A 52 2.15 -21.19 2.43
C ASN A 52 1.99 -19.73 2.89
N ILE A 53 3.11 -19.10 3.21
CA ILE A 53 3.23 -17.65 3.33
C ILE A 53 3.87 -17.16 2.05
N ILE A 54 3.28 -16.13 1.45
CA ILE A 54 3.83 -15.50 0.25
C ILE A 54 4.24 -14.06 0.64
N THR A 55 5.32 -13.57 0.05
CA THR A 55 5.92 -12.26 0.39
C THR A 55 6.20 -11.38 -0.83
N ASP A 56 6.11 -11.91 -2.04
CA ASP A 56 6.73 -11.31 -3.23
C ASP A 56 5.87 -10.25 -3.95
N TYR A 57 4.65 -9.99 -3.50
CA TYR A 57 3.69 -9.02 -4.09
C TYR A 57 3.53 -7.73 -3.27
N ASN A 58 4.44 -7.50 -2.34
CA ASN A 58 4.36 -6.40 -1.38
C ASN A 58 4.70 -5.03 -1.98
N ASN A 59 4.95 -4.97 -3.28
CA ASN A 59 5.17 -3.76 -4.05
C ASN A 59 3.94 -3.44 -4.91
N TRP A 60 3.44 -2.22 -4.77
CA TRP A 60 2.37 -1.67 -5.59
C TRP A 60 2.94 -0.60 -6.51
N LEU A 61 2.73 -0.75 -7.81
CA LEU A 61 3.13 0.21 -8.84
C LEU A 61 1.93 1.07 -9.21
N ILE A 62 2.07 2.38 -9.04
CA ILE A 62 1.05 3.37 -9.40
C ILE A 62 1.65 4.25 -10.49
N ASN A 63 1.20 4.07 -11.72
CA ASN A 63 1.73 4.74 -12.90
C ASN A 63 0.84 5.90 -13.31
N PHE A 64 1.46 7.01 -13.70
CA PHE A 64 0.75 8.19 -14.17
C PHE A 64 1.61 8.98 -15.15
N GLU A 65 0.95 9.73 -16.03
CA GLU A 65 1.60 10.55 -17.04
C GLU A 65 1.44 12.04 -16.70
N LEU A 66 2.50 12.82 -16.92
CA LEU A 66 2.47 14.27 -16.83
C LEU A 66 2.72 14.87 -18.22
N ASP A 67 1.87 15.80 -18.65
CA ASP A 67 2.03 16.49 -19.94
C ASP A 67 3.33 17.31 -20.00
N GLU A 68 3.75 17.86 -18.87
CA GLU A 68 4.95 18.69 -18.70
C GLU A 68 5.71 18.28 -17.43
N ALA A 69 7.04 18.39 -17.48
CA ALA A 69 7.86 18.20 -16.29
C ALA A 69 7.64 19.35 -15.30
N PRO A 70 7.66 19.10 -13.97
CA PRO A 70 7.54 20.18 -13.01
C PRO A 70 8.67 21.20 -13.13
N SER A 71 8.35 22.48 -12.93
CA SER A 71 9.33 23.57 -12.94
C SER A 71 10.48 23.31 -11.96
N VAL A 72 11.69 23.70 -12.34
CA VAL A 72 12.86 23.64 -11.45
C VAL A 72 12.59 24.42 -10.16
N GLY A 73 12.86 23.82 -9.01
CA GLY A 73 12.61 24.40 -7.69
C GLY A 73 11.17 24.25 -7.18
N SER A 74 10.28 23.61 -7.95
CA SER A 74 8.95 23.24 -7.47
C SER A 74 9.02 22.14 -6.41
N ILE A 75 7.99 22.10 -5.57
CA ILE A 75 7.76 21.07 -4.56
C ILE A 75 6.51 20.29 -4.98
N ALA A 76 6.65 18.98 -5.09
CA ALA A 76 5.53 18.06 -5.28
C ALA A 76 5.04 17.55 -3.93
N THR A 77 3.74 17.31 -3.81
CA THR A 77 3.12 16.73 -2.62
C THR A 77 2.54 15.36 -2.97
N TYR A 78 2.88 14.35 -2.17
CA TYR A 78 2.27 13.02 -2.20
C TYR A 78 1.59 12.73 -0.86
N THR A 79 0.37 12.22 -0.90
CA THR A 79 -0.42 11.92 0.29
C THR A 79 -0.88 10.47 0.26
N ILE A 80 -0.61 9.75 1.35
CA ILE A 80 -1.19 8.43 1.61
C ILE A 80 -2.26 8.59 2.68
N GLN A 81 -3.43 7.98 2.48
CA GLN A 81 -4.47 7.86 3.49
C GLN A 81 -4.88 6.40 3.62
N LEU A 82 -4.88 5.89 4.84
CA LEU A 82 -5.26 4.52 5.16
C LEU A 82 -6.48 4.53 6.07
N ALA A 83 -7.43 3.64 5.79
CA ALA A 83 -8.58 3.42 6.67
C ALA A 83 -8.23 2.62 7.93
N ALA A 84 -7.09 1.90 7.88
CA ALA A 84 -6.42 1.21 8.97
C ALA A 84 -5.03 0.73 8.49
N ALA A 85 -4.12 0.47 9.42
CA ALA A 85 -2.93 -0.34 9.20
C ALA A 85 -2.86 -1.42 10.28
N LYS A 86 -2.28 -2.58 9.99
CA LYS A 86 -2.12 -3.67 10.96
C LYS A 86 -0.64 -4.03 11.05
N THR A 87 -0.06 -3.95 12.24
CA THR A 87 1.28 -4.43 12.57
C THR A 87 1.18 -5.73 13.38
N THR A 88 2.29 -6.30 13.87
CA THR A 88 2.22 -7.43 14.82
C THR A 88 1.67 -7.03 16.18
N ALA A 89 1.57 -5.73 16.51
CA ALA A 89 0.96 -5.23 17.74
C ALA A 89 -0.57 -5.49 17.79
N GLY A 90 -1.20 -5.81 16.66
CA GLY A 90 -2.62 -6.18 16.63
C GLY A 90 -3.51 -5.02 17.09
N ASN A 91 -4.20 -5.19 18.22
CA ASN A 91 -4.99 -4.13 18.87
C ASN A 91 -4.54 -3.90 20.33
N THR A 92 -3.32 -4.31 20.70
CA THR A 92 -2.84 -4.15 22.09
C THR A 92 -2.17 -2.81 22.34
N ASP A 93 -1.83 -2.08 21.27
CA ASP A 93 -1.07 -0.84 21.28
C ASP A 93 0.34 -0.99 21.89
N ASP A 94 0.80 -2.23 22.05
CA ASP A 94 2.09 -2.56 22.64
C ASP A 94 3.17 -2.71 21.57
N ASP A 95 4.32 -2.06 21.77
CA ASP A 95 5.51 -2.22 20.93
C ASP A 95 6.25 -3.53 21.26
N THR A 96 5.55 -4.65 21.10
CA THR A 96 6.05 -5.99 21.35
C THR A 96 5.80 -6.89 20.14
N GLY A 97 6.82 -7.64 19.73
CA GLY A 97 6.78 -8.48 18.52
C GLY A 97 7.90 -8.14 17.54
N ALA A 98 8.01 -8.93 16.47
CA ALA A 98 9.05 -8.73 15.46
C ALA A 98 8.80 -7.47 14.61
N ASP A 99 7.54 -7.17 14.28
CA ASP A 99 7.14 -6.07 13.39
C ASP A 99 6.00 -5.25 14.02
N ALA A 100 6.19 -4.88 15.29
CA ALA A 100 5.20 -4.07 16.03
C ALA A 100 5.09 -2.65 15.44
N THR A 101 6.13 -2.20 14.74
CA THR A 101 6.14 -1.06 13.83
C THR A 101 6.69 -1.51 12.48
N PHE A 102 6.26 -0.88 11.39
CA PHE A 102 6.84 -1.14 10.06
C PHE A 102 6.80 0.11 9.18
N PRO A 103 7.77 0.27 8.26
CA PRO A 103 7.76 1.36 7.31
C PRO A 103 6.94 1.03 6.06
N ILE A 104 6.15 2.00 5.61
CA ILE A 104 5.67 2.10 4.23
C ILE A 104 6.68 2.95 3.47
N LEU A 105 7.28 2.37 2.44
CA LEU A 105 8.30 3.02 1.62
C LEU A 105 7.72 3.35 0.25
N THR A 106 7.79 4.60 -0.19
CA THR A 106 7.42 4.99 -1.55
C THR A 106 8.62 5.49 -2.32
N TYR A 107 9.00 4.77 -3.37
CA TYR A 107 10.03 5.18 -4.32
C TYR A 107 9.37 5.93 -5.48
N VAL A 108 9.96 7.07 -5.86
CA VAL A 108 9.48 7.90 -6.97
C VAL A 108 10.42 7.68 -8.16
N ASN A 109 9.93 7.09 -9.24
CA ASN A 109 10.73 6.77 -10.42
C ASN A 109 12.02 5.99 -10.05
N ALA A 110 13.17 6.45 -10.56
CA ALA A 110 14.49 5.86 -10.31
C ALA A 110 15.23 6.51 -9.12
N ILE A 111 14.51 7.18 -8.22
CA ILE A 111 15.12 7.78 -7.02
C ILE A 111 15.30 6.71 -5.94
N ASP A 112 16.55 6.45 -5.57
CA ASP A 112 16.91 5.39 -4.61
C ASP A 112 16.51 5.70 -3.15
N THR A 113 16.28 6.98 -2.82
CA THR A 113 15.86 7.40 -1.48
C THR A 113 14.32 7.42 -1.39
N PRO A 114 13.69 6.53 -0.60
CA PRO A 114 12.23 6.50 -0.50
C PRO A 114 11.68 7.60 0.40
N LEU A 115 10.43 7.97 0.13
CA LEU A 115 9.56 8.61 1.11
C LEU A 115 9.15 7.54 2.12
N SER A 116 9.46 7.74 3.41
CA SER A 116 9.27 6.72 4.45
C SER A 116 8.25 7.16 5.49
N TRP A 117 7.26 6.31 5.74
CA TRP A 117 6.27 6.49 6.80
C TRP A 117 6.23 5.25 7.70
N THR A 118 6.67 5.39 8.94
CA THR A 118 6.58 4.32 9.93
C THR A 118 5.20 4.29 10.58
N ILE A 119 4.48 3.19 10.42
CA ILE A 119 3.29 2.87 11.19
C ILE A 119 3.71 2.42 12.59
N GLN A 120 3.18 3.09 13.61
CA GLN A 120 3.49 2.82 15.01
C GLN A 120 2.63 1.68 15.58
N ALA A 121 3.08 1.07 16.67
CA ALA A 121 2.37 -0.04 17.32
C ALA A 121 0.98 0.37 17.82
N ASN A 122 0.85 1.59 18.35
CA ASN A 122 -0.41 2.19 18.79
C ASN A 122 -1.29 2.71 17.63
N GLU A 123 -0.81 2.62 16.38
CA GLU A 123 -1.60 2.90 15.19
C GLU A 123 -2.22 1.62 14.59
N SER A 124 -1.78 0.45 15.06
CA SER A 124 -2.20 -0.86 14.56
C SER A 124 -3.66 -1.18 14.88
N SER A 125 -4.35 -1.75 13.89
CA SER A 125 -5.69 -2.30 14.05
C SER A 125 -6.00 -3.43 13.05
N SER A 126 -6.64 -4.50 13.53
CA SER A 126 -6.90 -5.73 12.76
C SER A 126 -8.17 -5.70 11.88
N CYS A 127 -8.58 -4.52 11.42
CA CYS A 127 -9.91 -4.35 10.83
C CYS A 127 -10.05 -4.86 9.39
N GLY A 128 -9.03 -4.68 8.54
CA GLY A 128 -9.01 -5.29 7.20
C GLY A 128 -9.08 -6.81 7.25
N GLN A 129 -8.35 -7.44 8.18
CA GLN A 129 -8.38 -8.89 8.40
C GLN A 129 -9.75 -9.40 8.91
N ARG A 130 -10.55 -8.54 9.54
CA ARG A 130 -11.89 -8.87 10.05
C ARG A 130 -13.01 -8.36 9.14
N SER A 131 -12.69 -8.00 7.89
CA SER A 131 -13.65 -7.51 6.91
C SER A 131 -14.41 -6.26 7.41
N ALA A 132 -13.73 -5.37 8.12
CA ALA A 132 -14.22 -4.03 8.44
C ALA A 132 -13.60 -3.01 7.47
N ILE A 133 -14.32 -1.91 7.23
CA ILE A 133 -13.97 -0.87 6.25
C ILE A 133 -12.94 0.13 6.82
N SER A 134 -13.00 0.43 8.11
CA SER A 134 -12.14 1.43 8.76
C SER A 134 -12.05 1.20 10.26
N CYS A 135 -10.93 1.56 10.87
CA CYS A 135 -10.78 1.60 12.33
C CYS A 135 -9.92 2.75 12.82
N HIS A 136 -8.75 2.95 12.23
CA HIS A 136 -7.85 4.03 12.59
C HIS A 136 -7.47 4.76 11.30
N LEU A 137 -8.02 5.96 11.13
CA LEU A 137 -7.72 6.78 9.96
C LEU A 137 -6.31 7.34 10.13
N LEU A 138 -5.43 6.96 9.23
CA LEU A 138 -4.04 7.38 9.23
C LEU A 138 -3.75 8.13 7.94
N SER A 139 -2.95 9.18 8.03
CA SER A 139 -2.56 9.95 6.85
C SER A 139 -1.14 10.45 6.96
N GLN A 140 -0.41 10.37 5.86
CA GLN A 140 0.91 10.97 5.74
C GLN A 140 0.96 11.83 4.49
N LYS A 141 1.47 13.06 4.66
CA LYS A 141 1.81 13.97 3.57
C LYS A 141 3.32 14.06 3.46
N PHE A 142 3.83 13.85 2.25
CA PHE A 142 5.22 14.05 1.89
C PHE A 142 5.35 15.22 0.94
N ASP A 143 6.37 16.03 1.16
CA ASP A 143 6.83 17.03 0.20
C ASP A 143 8.20 16.59 -0.32
N PHE A 144 8.38 16.63 -1.64
CA PHE A 144 9.63 16.22 -2.31
C PHE A 144 9.93 17.11 -3.52
N PRO A 145 11.18 17.15 -4.02
CA PRO A 145 11.53 17.96 -5.17
C PRO A 145 10.72 17.56 -6.41
N GLY A 146 10.09 18.52 -7.09
CA GLY A 146 9.36 18.26 -8.33
C GLY A 146 10.23 17.65 -9.44
N THR A 147 11.54 17.86 -9.37
CA THR A 147 12.54 17.27 -10.29
C THR A 147 12.69 15.75 -10.14
N TRP A 148 12.03 15.11 -9.17
CA TRP A 148 11.91 13.66 -9.12
C TRP A 148 10.91 13.11 -10.15
N LEU A 149 10.02 13.97 -10.65
CA LEU A 149 9.03 13.64 -11.67
C LEU A 149 9.53 14.06 -13.06
N ASN A 150 9.13 13.30 -14.06
CA ASN A 150 9.45 13.53 -15.46
C ASN A 150 8.22 14.00 -16.23
N GLN A 151 8.44 14.69 -17.34
CA GLN A 151 7.46 14.72 -18.41
C GLN A 151 7.23 13.29 -18.93
N GLY A 152 5.99 12.93 -19.23
CA GLY A 152 5.62 11.57 -19.62
C GLY A 152 5.41 10.69 -18.39
N TRP A 153 5.79 9.42 -18.51
CA TRP A 153 5.50 8.39 -17.52
C TRP A 153 6.30 8.54 -16.22
N ASN A 154 5.58 8.38 -15.11
CA ASN A 154 6.08 8.33 -13.75
C ASN A 154 5.48 7.13 -13.03
N THR A 155 6.20 6.62 -12.03
CA THR A 155 5.74 5.53 -11.17
C THR A 155 6.03 5.84 -9.71
N PHE A 156 5.03 5.61 -8.86
CA PHE A 156 5.26 5.37 -7.44
C PHE A 156 5.32 3.87 -7.21
N ASN A 157 6.43 3.38 -6.65
CA ASN A 157 6.54 2.04 -6.12
C ASN A 157 6.34 2.11 -4.60
N VAL A 158 5.17 1.70 -4.13
CA VAL A 158 4.80 1.66 -2.71
C VAL A 158 5.08 0.26 -2.19
N SER A 159 5.92 0.14 -1.18
CA SER A 159 6.40 -1.12 -0.63
C SER A 159 6.09 -1.22 0.87
N VAL A 160 5.61 -2.39 1.29
CA VAL A 160 5.36 -2.74 2.70
C VAL A 160 6.12 -4.02 3.03
N LEU A 161 7.02 -4.00 4.00
CA LEU A 161 7.82 -5.17 4.40
C LEU A 161 7.24 -5.83 5.65
#